data_AF-A0AAU2PDT2-F1
#
_entry.id   AF-A0AAU2PDT2-F1
#
_cell.length_a   1.000
_cell.length_b   1.000
_cell.length_c   1.000
_cell.angle_alpha   90.00
_cell.angle_beta   90.00
_cell.angle_gamma   90.00
#
_symmetry.space_group_name_H-M   'P 1'
#
loop_
_entity.id
_entity.type
_entity.pdbx_description
1 polymer ?
#
loop_
_entity_poly.entity_id
_entity_poly.type
_entity_poly.pdbx_seq_one_letter_code
_entity_poly.pdbx_strand_id
1 'polypeptide(L)'
;MPTQAQRPRIPETSEGQRKARLAWNAGKTGASKPLIISPIVERCTVDGCGTTADQPKPRPGMHLVPAQGQEPGRWYCPGRCTAIGRALTDLRTGGHR
;
A
#
# COMPACT_ATOMS: atom_id res chain seq x y z
N MET A 1 -15.74 6.45 9.81
CA MET A 1 -14.54 5.62 9.55
C MET A 1 -14.10 5.03 10.88
N PRO A 2 -13.96 3.71 11.04
CA PRO A 2 -13.53 3.14 12.30
C PRO A 2 -12.07 3.54 12.57
N THR A 3 -11.86 4.29 13.63
CA THR A 3 -10.54 4.65 14.16
C THR A 3 -9.82 3.37 14.57
N GLN A 4 -8.54 3.24 14.23
CA GLN A 4 -7.66 2.10 14.54
C GLN A 4 -7.58 1.74 16.04
N ALA A 5 -8.17 2.57 16.91
CA ALA A 5 -8.13 2.50 18.36
C ALA A 5 -9.07 1.46 19.02
N GLN A 6 -9.82 0.65 18.27
CA GLN A 6 -10.77 -0.30 18.86
C GLN A 6 -10.58 -1.75 18.41
N ARG A 7 -9.35 -2.18 18.13
CA ARG A 7 -9.09 -3.63 18.07
C ARG A 7 -9.24 -4.19 19.50
N PRO A 8 -10.11 -5.18 19.75
CA PRO A 8 -10.25 -5.76 21.08
C PRO A 8 -8.89 -6.23 21.58
N ARG A 9 -8.47 -5.75 22.76
CA ARG A 9 -7.33 -6.35 23.46
C ARG A 9 -7.79 -7.71 23.98
N ILE A 10 -7.57 -8.75 23.18
CA ILE A 10 -7.77 -10.11 23.64
C ILE A 10 -6.72 -10.35 24.73
N PRO A 11 -7.10 -10.68 25.97
CA PRO A 11 -6.13 -10.94 27.03
C PRO A 11 -5.25 -12.14 26.64
N GLU A 12 -3.96 -12.06 26.96
CA GLU A 12 -3.02 -13.19 26.81
C GLU A 12 -3.29 -14.21 27.92
N THR A 13 -4.30 -15.06 27.73
CA THR A 13 -4.75 -16.00 28.76
C THR A 13 -3.95 -17.30 28.75
N SER A 14 -3.34 -17.70 27.63
CA SER A 14 -2.64 -18.99 27.51
C SER A 14 -1.12 -18.90 27.63
N GLU A 15 -0.50 -20.01 28.07
CA GLU A 15 0.96 -20.14 28.11
C GLU A 15 1.58 -20.06 26.70
N GLY A 16 0.88 -20.60 25.69
CA GLY A 16 1.31 -20.53 24.30
C GLY A 16 1.41 -19.08 23.79
N GLN A 17 0.44 -18.23 24.13
CA GLN A 17 0.49 -16.79 23.80
C GLN A 17 1.67 -16.09 24.47
N ARG A 18 1.95 -16.42 25.75
CA ARG A 18 3.11 -15.87 26.46
C ARG A 18 4.43 -16.31 25.84
N LYS A 19 4.59 -17.59 25.47
CA LYS A 19 5.78 -18.10 24.78
C LYS A 19 5.97 -17.46 23.42
N ALA A 20 4.89 -17.32 22.64
CA ALA A 20 4.93 -16.65 21.34
C ALA A 20 5.33 -15.18 21.46
N ARG A 21 4.77 -14.45 22.43
CA ARG A 21 5.17 -13.07 22.72
C ARG A 21 6.65 -12.98 23.08
N LEU A 22 7.12 -13.82 24.00
CA LEU A 22 8.53 -13.85 24.43
C LEU A 22 9.47 -14.16 23.27
N ALA A 23 9.13 -15.12 22.41
CA ALA A 23 9.91 -15.44 21.22
C ALA A 23 9.94 -14.28 20.21
N TRP A 24 8.81 -13.58 20.04
CA TRP A 24 8.70 -12.47 19.10
C TRP A 24 9.40 -11.20 19.56
N ASN A 25 9.20 -10.80 20.82
CA ASN A 25 9.64 -9.49 21.32
C ASN A 25 10.78 -9.55 22.33
N ALA A 26 11.31 -10.74 22.63
CA ALA A 26 12.37 -10.97 23.62
C ALA A 26 12.05 -10.40 25.01
N GLY A 27 10.77 -10.43 25.41
CA GLY A 27 10.32 -9.90 26.70
C GLY A 27 10.23 -8.38 26.78
N LYS A 28 10.49 -7.65 25.68
CA LYS A 28 10.36 -6.19 25.66
C LYS A 28 8.91 -5.76 25.86
N THR A 29 8.68 -4.84 26.78
CA THR A 29 7.39 -4.22 27.07
C THR A 29 7.52 -2.70 26.98
N GLY A 30 6.41 -1.98 26.77
CA GLY A 30 6.40 -0.52 26.71
C GLY A 30 5.60 0.04 25.54
N ALA A 31 5.59 1.36 25.43
CA ALA A 31 4.95 2.05 24.31
C ALA A 31 5.64 1.67 23.00
N SER A 32 4.85 1.32 21.99
CA SER A 32 5.37 1.15 20.64
C SER A 32 5.92 2.47 20.11
N LYS A 33 6.88 2.38 19.18
CA LYS A 33 7.33 3.57 18.43
C LYS A 33 6.08 4.26 17.84
N PRO A 34 5.97 5.60 17.92
CA PRO A 34 4.89 6.32 17.27
C PRO A 34 4.79 5.92 15.81
N LEU A 35 3.58 5.68 15.34
CA LEU A 35 3.35 5.38 13.93
C LEU A 35 3.73 6.62 13.12
N ILE A 36 4.82 6.52 12.35
CA ILE A 36 5.17 7.53 11.38
C ILE A 36 4.46 7.13 10.07
N ILE A 37 3.36 7.81 9.76
CA ILE A 37 2.70 7.66 8.47
C ILE A 37 3.46 8.54 7.47
N SER A 38 4.60 8.06 6.99
CA SER A 38 5.27 8.65 5.83
C SER A 38 4.68 8.05 4.56
N PRO A 39 4.42 8.85 3.51
CA PRO A 39 4.07 8.29 2.22
C PRO A 39 5.24 7.43 1.72
N ILE A 40 4.95 6.18 1.35
CA ILE A 40 5.95 5.24 0.79
C ILE A 40 6.54 5.81 -0.51
N VAL A 41 5.76 6.62 -1.23
CA VAL A 41 6.17 7.31 -2.44
C VAL A 41 5.62 8.72 -2.39
N GLU A 42 6.47 9.72 -2.64
CA GLU A 42 6.02 11.08 -2.92
C GLU A 42 5.06 11.09 -4.11
N ARG A 43 3.95 11.83 -3.97
CA ARG A 43 2.97 11.95 -5.05
C ARG A 43 3.61 12.75 -6.18
N CYS A 44 3.55 12.21 -7.40
CA CYS A 44 3.93 12.95 -8.60
C CYS A 44 3.04 14.20 -8.73
N THR A 45 3.66 15.36 -8.93
CA THR A 45 2.95 16.64 -9.07
C THR A 45 2.57 16.98 -10.51
N VAL A 46 2.97 16.15 -11.48
CA VAL A 46 2.63 16.36 -12.90
C VAL A 46 1.16 16.10 -13.14
N ASP A 47 0.46 17.10 -13.69
CA ASP A 47 -0.97 17.00 -14.02
C ASP A 47 -1.26 15.79 -14.91
N GLY A 48 -2.28 15.02 -14.54
CA GLY A 48 -2.68 13.81 -15.26
C GLY A 48 -1.92 12.54 -14.85
N CYS A 49 -0.92 12.61 -13.98
CA CYS A 49 -0.24 11.41 -13.50
C CYS A 49 -1.09 10.66 -12.47
N GLY A 50 -1.34 9.37 -12.71
CA GLY A 50 -2.17 8.49 -11.90
C GLY A 50 -3.67 8.60 -12.15
N THR A 51 -4.11 9.44 -13.10
CA THR A 51 -5.53 9.54 -13.48
C THR A 51 -5.97 8.29 -14.21
N THR A 52 -7.25 7.97 -14.09
CA THR A 52 -7.87 6.85 -14.81
C THR A 52 -7.85 7.10 -16.32
N ALA A 53 -7.82 6.02 -17.07
CA ALA A 53 -7.84 5.99 -18.53
C ALA A 53 -9.25 5.75 -19.08
N ASP A 54 -10.26 6.12 -18.30
CA ASP A 54 -11.63 6.39 -18.75
C ASP A 54 -11.68 7.66 -19.60
N GLN A 55 -10.74 8.59 -19.37
CA GLN A 55 -10.55 9.78 -20.18
C GLN A 55 -9.37 9.63 -21.17
N PRO A 56 -9.39 10.41 -22.27
CA PRO A 56 -8.26 10.49 -23.19
C PRO A 56 -6.96 10.85 -22.47
N LYS A 57 -5.84 10.49 -23.11
CA LYS A 57 -4.48 10.74 -22.61
C LYS A 57 -4.31 12.21 -22.18
N PRO A 58 -4.05 12.50 -20.88
CA PRO A 58 -4.04 13.86 -20.36
C PRO A 58 -2.95 14.75 -20.97
N ARG A 59 -1.78 14.17 -21.26
CA ARG A 59 -0.61 14.90 -21.79
C ARG A 59 0.19 14.01 -22.74
N PRO A 60 0.84 14.59 -23.77
CA PRO A 60 1.81 13.87 -24.60
C PRO A 60 2.89 13.17 -23.76
N GLY A 61 3.37 12.00 -24.22
CA GLY A 61 4.43 11.26 -23.52
C GLY A 61 4.02 10.44 -22.29
N MET A 62 2.78 10.54 -21.80
CA MET A 62 2.30 9.65 -20.73
C MET A 62 2.09 8.20 -21.20
N HIS A 63 2.32 7.24 -20.30
CA HIS A 63 2.15 5.81 -20.55
C HIS A 63 0.90 5.29 -19.87
N LEU A 64 0.11 4.50 -20.60
CA LEU A 64 -1.00 3.75 -20.03
C LEU A 64 -0.43 2.53 -19.30
N VAL A 65 -0.74 2.42 -18.01
CA VAL A 65 -0.61 1.17 -17.28
C VAL A 65 -2.00 0.54 -17.23
N PRO A 66 -2.21 -0.63 -17.87
CA PRO A 66 -3.49 -1.30 -17.81
C PRO A 66 -3.77 -1.75 -16.36
N ALA A 67 -5.03 -1.67 -15.97
CA ALA A 67 -5.50 -2.34 -14.78
C ALA A 67 -5.74 -3.81 -15.10
N GLN A 68 -5.84 -4.63 -14.05
CA GLN A 68 -6.29 -6.02 -14.16
C GLN A 68 -7.67 -6.13 -13.53
N GLY A 69 -8.61 -6.80 -14.22
CA GLY A 69 -10.01 -6.91 -13.80
C GLY A 69 -10.89 -5.77 -14.31
N GLN A 70 -11.83 -5.31 -13.49
CA GLN A 70 -12.87 -4.34 -13.89
C GLN A 70 -12.48 -2.87 -13.68
N GLU A 71 -11.35 -2.58 -13.02
CA GLU A 71 -10.90 -1.20 -12.87
C GLU A 71 -10.37 -0.65 -14.21
N PRO A 72 -10.54 0.65 -14.50
CA PRO A 72 -9.88 1.27 -15.64
C PRO A 72 -8.37 1.34 -15.42
N GLY A 73 -7.61 1.23 -16.50
CA GLY A 73 -6.17 1.53 -16.49
C GLY A 73 -5.89 2.98 -16.07
N ARG A 74 -4.61 3.32 -15.89
CA ARG A 74 -4.21 4.66 -15.44
C ARG A 74 -3.06 5.21 -16.26
N TRP A 75 -3.08 6.53 -16.48
CA TRP A 75 -2.02 7.26 -17.16
C TRP A 75 -0.91 7.63 -16.18
N TYR A 76 0.35 7.44 -16.57
CA TYR A 76 1.51 7.80 -15.74
C TYR A 76 2.58 8.55 -16.53
N CYS A 77 3.35 9.37 -15.83
CA CYS A 77 4.59 9.92 -16.37
C CYS A 77 5.58 8.79 -16.73
N PRO A 78 6.42 8.99 -17.76
CA PRO A 78 7.50 8.06 -18.06
C PRO A 78 8.45 7.89 -16.86
N GLY A 79 9.14 6.75 -16.83
CA GLY A 79 10.10 6.42 -15.77
C GLY A 79 9.44 5.93 -14.48
N ARG A 80 9.81 6.54 -13.34
CA ARG A 80 9.47 6.05 -11.99
C ARG A 80 7.96 5.86 -11.77
N CYS A 81 7.13 6.77 -12.27
CA CYS A 81 5.68 6.71 -12.06
C CYS A 81 5.04 5.51 -12.77
N THR A 82 5.44 5.24 -14.01
CA THR A 82 4.96 4.05 -14.74
C THR A 82 5.44 2.76 -14.08
N ALA A 83 6.68 2.72 -13.58
CA ALA A 83 7.21 1.55 -12.87
C ALA A 83 6.42 1.24 -11.58
N ILE A 84 6.09 2.27 -10.79
CA ILE A 84 5.25 2.12 -9.59
C ILE A 84 3.84 1.68 -9.97
N GLY A 85 3.25 2.27 -11.02
CA GLY A 85 1.94 1.87 -11.53
C GLY A 85 1.88 0.39 -11.86
N ARG A 86 2.89 -0.13 -12.58
CA ARG A 86 3.00 -1.56 -12.91
C ARG A 86 3.14 -2.44 -11.67
N ALA A 87 4.03 -2.08 -10.75
CA ALA A 87 4.22 -2.82 -9.50
C ALA A 87 2.93 -2.88 -8.66
N LEU A 88 2.15 -1.79 -8.60
CA LEU A 88 0.85 -1.79 -7.92
C LEU A 88 -0.16 -2.69 -8.62
N THR A 89 -0.13 -2.80 -9.94
CA THR A 89 -0.96 -3.75 -10.68
C THR A 89 -0.57 -5.19 -10.32
N ASP A 90 0.72 -5.52 -10.28
CA ASP A 90 1.20 -6.86 -9.94
C ASP A 90 0.88 -7.26 -8.48
N LEU A 91 0.96 -6.31 -7.54
CA LEU A 91 0.61 -6.54 -6.14
C LEU A 91 -0.88 -6.83 -5.93
N ARG A 92 -1.76 -6.18 -6.71
CA ARG A 92 -3.21 -6.43 -6.63
C ARG A 92 -3.58 -7.84 -7.11
N THR A 93 -2.77 -8.43 -7.97
CA THR A 93 -3.05 -9.75 -8.56
C THR A 93 -2.37 -10.88 -7.78
N GLY A 94 -1.86 -10.59 -6.59
CA GLY A 94 -1.23 -11.59 -5.72
C GLY A 94 0.17 -12.01 -6.18
N GLY A 95 0.80 -11.30 -7.12
CA GLY A 95 2.20 -11.54 -7.51
C GLY A 95 2.51 -12.87 -8.20
N HIS A 96 1.50 -13.61 -8.66
CA HIS A 96 1.70 -14.86 -9.39
C HIS A 96 1.56 -14.63 -10.89
N ARG A 97 2.66 -14.87 -11.60
CA ARG A 97 2.67 -15.13 -13.04
C ARG A 97 2.74 -16.62 -13.27
#